data_AF-A0A9W3BS60-F1
#
_entry.id   AF-A0A9W3BS60-F1
#
_cell.length_a   1.000
_cell.length_b   1.000
_cell.length_c   1.000
_cell.angle_alpha   90.00
_cell.angle_beta   90.00
_cell.angle_gamma   90.00
#
_symmetry.space_group_name_H-M   'P 1'
#
loop_
_entity.id
_entity.type
_entity.pdbx_description
1 polymer ?
#
loop_
_entity_poly.entity_id
_entity_poly.type
_entity_poly.pdbx_seq_one_letter_code
_entity_poly.pdbx_strand_id
1 'polypeptide(L)'
;MRRFTLEPSFVFLINVNPIMMWLVNVSMVEAKTNCFVEIKISLAIIALEKGAYLLKYGRRGKPKFCPFRLSNDETVLIWFSGKEEKHLKLSHVSRIISGQRTPIFQRYPRPEKEYQSFSLIYSERSLDVDFLW
;
A
#
# COMPACT_ATOMS: atom_id res chain seq x y z
N MET A 1 -15.35 12.85 31.79
CA MET A 1 -14.69 12.72 30.47
C MET A 1 -13.25 12.28 30.71
N ARG A 2 -12.92 11.03 30.43
CA ARG A 2 -11.58 10.47 30.69
C ARG A 2 -10.63 10.93 29.60
N ARG A 3 -9.51 11.55 30.00
CA ARG A 3 -8.34 11.79 29.15
C ARG A 3 -7.79 10.42 28.75
N PHE A 4 -7.78 10.11 27.46
CA PHE A 4 -7.08 8.95 26.94
C PHE A 4 -5.60 9.31 26.79
N THR A 5 -4.77 8.75 27.65
CA THR A 5 -3.32 8.68 27.47
C THR A 5 -3.03 7.61 26.42
N LEU A 6 -2.33 7.97 25.35
CA LEU A 6 -1.90 7.03 24.31
C LEU A 6 -0.76 6.16 24.85
N GLU A 7 -0.84 4.85 24.57
CA GLU A 7 0.16 3.85 24.96
C GLU A 7 1.55 4.17 24.36
N PRO A 8 2.67 3.90 25.09
CA PRO A 8 4.02 4.25 24.63
C PRO A 8 4.42 3.64 23.28
N SER A 9 3.81 2.53 22.87
CA SER A 9 4.02 1.89 21.57
C SER A 9 3.43 2.71 20.40
N PHE A 10 2.37 3.48 20.65
CA PHE A 10 1.77 4.38 19.65
C PHE A 10 2.63 5.62 19.40
N VAL A 11 3.38 6.08 20.39
CA VAL A 11 4.30 7.23 20.29
C VAL A 11 5.51 6.92 19.40
N PHE A 12 5.87 5.64 19.26
CA PHE A 12 6.99 5.20 18.44
C PHE A 12 6.67 5.23 16.94
N LEU A 13 5.43 4.90 16.53
CA LEU A 13 5.00 4.94 15.13
C LEU A 13 4.93 6.35 14.52
N ILE A 14 4.85 7.38 15.37
CA ILE A 14 4.79 8.79 14.95
C ILE A 14 6.17 9.33 14.55
N ASN A 15 7.27 8.65 14.92
CA ASN A 15 8.63 9.17 14.76
C ASN A 15 9.52 8.45 13.73
N VAL A 16 9.04 7.40 13.04
CA VAL A 16 9.89 6.60 12.13
C VAL A 16 9.48 6.59 10.67
N ASN A 17 8.41 7.25 10.26
CA ASN A 17 7.96 7.15 8.86
C ASN A 17 7.43 8.48 8.29
N PRO A 18 8.11 9.10 7.31
CA PRO A 18 7.59 10.25 6.58
C PRO A 18 6.23 9.97 5.91
N ILE A 19 5.91 8.68 5.68
CA ILE A 19 4.65 8.19 5.10
C ILE A 19 3.44 8.41 6.06
N MET A 20 3.66 8.41 7.38
CA MET A 20 2.59 8.63 8.37
C MET A 20 2.32 10.11 8.66
N MET A 21 3.30 10.99 8.44
CA MET A 21 3.16 12.43 8.73
C MET A 21 2.24 13.17 7.73
N TRP A 22 2.07 12.62 6.51
CA TRP A 22 1.21 13.20 5.48
C TRP A 22 -0.27 12.82 5.62
N LEU A 23 -0.61 11.75 6.34
CA LEU A 23 -2.00 11.37 6.60
C LEU A 23 -2.61 12.12 7.80
N VAL A 24 -1.79 12.62 8.72
CA VAL A 24 -2.26 13.31 9.94
C VAL A 24 -2.49 14.82 9.72
N ASN A 25 -1.78 15.47 8.78
CA ASN A 25 -1.90 16.92 8.56
C ASN A 25 -3.14 17.37 7.76
N VAL A 26 -4.00 16.45 7.31
CA VAL A 26 -5.36 16.77 6.86
C VAL A 26 -6.32 16.74 8.06
N SER A 27 -5.88 17.34 9.16
CA SER A 27 -6.72 17.61 10.33
C SER A 27 -7.52 18.88 10.04
N MET A 28 -8.80 18.75 9.67
CA MET A 28 -9.90 19.72 9.91
C MET A 28 -11.18 19.41 9.12
N VAL A 29 -11.32 18.25 8.46
CA VAL A 29 -12.61 17.84 7.87
C VAL A 29 -12.85 16.35 8.15
N GLU A 30 -13.89 16.07 8.94
CA GLU A 30 -14.58 14.77 9.15
C GLU A 30 -13.96 13.69 10.07
N ALA A 31 -14.25 13.83 11.37
CA ALA A 31 -14.08 12.77 12.37
C ALA A 31 -14.86 11.45 12.11
N LYS A 32 -15.78 11.40 11.14
CA LYS A 32 -16.49 10.17 10.72
C LYS A 32 -15.76 9.40 9.61
N THR A 33 -15.01 10.09 8.77
CA THR A 33 -14.27 9.50 7.65
C THR A 33 -13.03 8.78 8.17
N ASN A 34 -12.48 9.25 9.31
CA ASN A 34 -11.29 8.68 9.93
C ASN A 34 -11.47 7.23 10.40
N CYS A 35 -12.59 6.88 11.06
CA CYS A 35 -12.79 5.50 11.52
C CYS A 35 -12.98 4.51 10.36
N PHE A 36 -13.64 4.94 9.28
CA PHE A 36 -13.85 4.11 8.09
C PHE A 36 -12.57 3.90 7.29
N VAL A 37 -11.71 4.93 7.21
CA VAL A 37 -10.39 4.85 6.60
C VAL A 37 -9.48 3.95 7.44
N GLU A 38 -9.45 4.11 8.76
CA GLU A 38 -8.66 3.24 9.66
C GLU A 38 -9.09 1.77 9.52
N ILE A 39 -10.39 1.48 9.54
CA ILE A 39 -10.91 0.12 9.34
C ILE A 39 -10.47 -0.44 7.98
N LYS A 40 -10.57 0.35 6.91
CA LYS A 40 -10.12 -0.10 5.57
C LYS A 40 -8.62 -0.39 5.52
N ILE A 41 -7.80 0.43 6.17
CA ILE A 41 -6.35 0.22 6.25
C ILE A 41 -6.06 -1.06 7.02
N SER A 42 -6.67 -1.25 8.19
CA SER A 42 -6.50 -2.48 8.98
C SER A 42 -6.91 -3.72 8.20
N LEU A 43 -8.04 -3.67 7.47
CA LEU A 43 -8.47 -4.78 6.62
C LEU A 43 -7.49 -5.06 5.48
N ALA A 44 -6.90 -4.03 4.87
CA ALA A 44 -5.90 -4.20 3.83
C ALA A 44 -4.61 -4.83 4.37
N ILE A 45 -4.17 -4.43 5.56
CA ILE A 45 -3.01 -5.03 6.24
C ILE A 45 -3.30 -6.51 6.53
N ILE A 46 -4.43 -6.83 7.16
CA ILE A 46 -4.84 -8.22 7.45
C ILE A 46 -4.91 -9.06 6.17
N ALA A 47 -5.42 -8.51 5.08
CA ALA A 47 -5.48 -9.20 3.80
C ALA A 47 -4.07 -9.50 3.26
N LEU A 48 -3.14 -8.55 3.38
CA LEU A 48 -1.74 -8.76 2.97
C LEU A 48 -1.01 -9.73 3.91
N GLU A 49 -1.21 -9.67 5.22
CA GLU A 49 -0.64 -10.66 6.16
C GLU A 49 -1.07 -12.09 5.81
N LYS A 50 -2.36 -12.27 5.50
CA LYS A 50 -2.92 -13.57 5.10
C LYS A 50 -2.54 -14.00 3.67
N GLY A 51 -1.98 -13.08 2.90
CA GLY A 51 -1.76 -13.25 1.47
C GLY A 51 -2.97 -12.79 0.66
N ALA A 52 -2.79 -11.74 -0.14
CA ALA A 52 -3.81 -11.21 -1.03
C ALA A 52 -3.40 -11.38 -2.49
N TYR A 53 -4.33 -11.79 -3.36
CA TYR A 53 -4.10 -11.78 -4.80
C TYR A 53 -4.34 -10.38 -5.34
N LEU A 54 -3.29 -9.75 -5.86
CA LEU A 54 -3.37 -8.45 -6.54
C LEU A 54 -3.09 -8.65 -8.03
N LEU A 55 -3.62 -7.76 -8.86
CA LEU A 55 -3.29 -7.74 -10.27
C LEU A 55 -2.02 -6.92 -10.48
N LYS A 56 -0.89 -7.60 -10.71
CA LYS A 56 0.41 -6.96 -10.89
C LYS A 56 0.66 -6.58 -12.34
N TYR A 57 0.98 -5.32 -12.56
CA TYR A 57 1.41 -4.80 -13.85
C TYR A 57 2.93 -4.94 -13.97
N GLY A 58 3.37 -5.41 -15.12
CA GLY A 58 4.78 -5.64 -15.43
C GLY A 58 5.21 -4.84 -16.65
N ARG A 59 6.53 -4.77 -16.86
CA ARG A 59 7.09 -4.12 -18.06
C ARG A 59 6.73 -4.83 -19.37
N ARG A 60 6.36 -6.12 -19.30
CA ARG A 60 6.09 -6.98 -20.46
C ARG A 60 4.85 -7.83 -20.22
N GLY A 61 4.07 -8.01 -21.29
CA GLY A 61 2.89 -8.87 -21.31
C GLY A 61 1.69 -8.29 -20.57
N LYS A 62 0.62 -9.07 -20.52
CA LYS A 62 -0.61 -8.73 -19.78
C LYS A 62 -0.37 -8.74 -18.27
N PRO A 63 -1.08 -7.91 -17.49
CA PRO A 63 -1.05 -7.94 -16.03
C PRO A 63 -1.41 -9.34 -15.51
N LYS A 64 -0.83 -9.73 -14.36
CA LYS A 64 -0.97 -11.08 -13.82
C LYS A 64 -1.44 -11.06 -12.38
N PHE A 65 -2.37 -11.94 -12.04
CA PHE A 65 -2.72 -12.20 -10.66
C PHE A 65 -1.52 -12.80 -9.94
N CYS A 66 -1.16 -12.17 -8.82
CA CYS A 66 0.03 -12.50 -8.08
C CYS A 66 -0.30 -12.43 -6.58
N PRO A 67 0.05 -13.46 -5.81
CA PRO A 67 -0.08 -13.40 -4.37
C PRO A 67 0.98 -12.44 -3.80
N PHE A 68 0.51 -11.49 -2.99
CA PHE A 68 1.32 -10.58 -2.21
C PHE A 68 1.11 -10.88 -0.73
N ARG A 69 2.20 -10.85 0.04
CA ARG A 69 2.12 -10.92 1.49
C ARG A 69 3.08 -9.98 2.19
N LEU A 70 2.77 -9.60 3.42
CA LEU A 70 3.74 -8.97 4.31
C LEU A 70 4.62 -10.04 4.98
N SER A 71 5.84 -9.66 5.34
CA SER A 71 6.65 -10.40 6.31
C SER A 71 6.02 -10.34 7.69
N ASN A 72 6.40 -11.25 8.59
CA ASN A 72 5.84 -11.32 9.95
C ASN A 72 6.08 -10.05 10.79
N ASP A 73 7.11 -9.28 10.47
CA ASP A 73 7.45 -8.00 11.11
C ASP A 73 6.86 -6.80 10.35
N GLU A 74 6.04 -7.05 9.32
CA GLU A 74 5.39 -6.04 8.46
C GLU A 74 6.36 -5.09 7.74
N THR A 75 7.67 -5.40 7.70
CA THR A 75 8.66 -4.50 7.10
C THR A 75 8.92 -4.75 5.61
N VAL A 76 8.54 -5.93 5.10
CA VAL A 76 8.81 -6.37 3.72
C VAL A 76 7.53 -6.83 3.03
N LEU A 77 7.26 -6.28 1.85
CA LEU A 77 6.27 -6.79 0.93
C LEU A 77 6.90 -7.86 0.03
N ILE A 78 6.28 -9.05 -0.03
CA ILE A 78 6.81 -10.23 -0.70
C ILE A 78 5.82 -10.70 -1.77
N TRP A 79 6.31 -11.04 -2.96
CA TRP A 79 5.51 -11.63 -4.04
C TRP A 79 6.35 -12.50 -4.97
N PHE A 80 5.71 -13.27 -5.84
CA PHE A 80 6.40 -14.10 -6.84
C PHE A 80 6.30 -13.51 -8.25
N SER A 81 7.42 -13.44 -8.96
CA SER A 81 7.47 -13.09 -10.37
C SER A 81 7.96 -14.30 -11.17
N GLY A 82 7.03 -15.11 -11.68
CA GLY A 82 7.38 -16.41 -12.25
C GLY A 82 7.74 -17.38 -11.13
N LYS A 83 8.97 -17.92 -11.15
CA LYS A 83 9.49 -18.79 -10.08
C LYS A 83 10.34 -18.05 -9.03
N GLU A 84 10.52 -16.75 -9.21
CA GLU A 84 11.42 -15.96 -8.38
C GLU A 84 10.63 -15.20 -7.31
N GLU A 85 11.01 -15.37 -6.04
CA GLU A 85 10.48 -14.58 -4.93
C GLU A 85 11.12 -13.18 -4.95
N LYS A 86 10.29 -12.15 -4.79
CA LYS A 86 10.67 -10.74 -4.83
C LYS A 86 10.29 -10.09 -3.51
N HIS A 87 11.17 -9.21 -3.04
CA HIS A 87 11.10 -8.56 -1.74
C HIS A 87 11.21 -7.04 -1.94
N LEU A 88 10.33 -6.29 -1.29
CA LEU A 88 10.40 -4.84 -1.21
C LEU A 88 10.32 -4.41 0.24
N LYS A 89 11.43 -3.92 0.79
CA LYS A 89 11.41 -3.26 2.09
C LYS A 89 10.54 -2.01 2.00
N LEU A 90 9.55 -1.90 2.87
CA LEU A 90 8.63 -0.77 2.88
C LEU A 90 9.37 0.54 3.21
N SER A 91 10.46 0.48 3.97
CA SER A 91 11.34 1.62 4.23
C SER A 91 12.03 2.18 2.97
N HIS A 92 12.10 1.40 1.89
CA HIS A 92 12.64 1.88 0.60
C HIS A 92 11.57 2.50 -0.30
N VAL A 93 10.29 2.43 0.08
CA VAL A 93 9.22 3.08 -0.66
C VAL A 93 9.29 4.58 -0.36
N SER A 94 9.58 5.37 -1.37
CA SER A 94 9.68 6.83 -1.24
C SER A 94 8.32 7.50 -1.39
N ARG A 95 7.42 6.91 -2.17
CA ARG A 95 6.10 7.48 -2.47
C ARG A 95 5.11 6.41 -2.87
N ILE A 96 3.85 6.63 -2.52
CA ILE A 96 2.71 5.89 -3.04
C ILE A 96 1.94 6.83 -3.97
N ILE A 97 1.60 6.37 -5.17
CA ILE A 97 0.81 7.13 -6.14
C ILE A 97 -0.50 6.39 -6.37
N SER A 98 -1.63 7.05 -6.12
CA SER A 98 -2.94 6.50 -6.43
C SER A 98 -3.25 6.62 -7.93
N GLY A 99 -4.06 5.69 -8.44
CA GLY A 99 -4.45 5.65 -9.83
C GLY A 99 -3.40 5.08 -10.77
N GLN A 100 -3.71 5.15 -12.06
CA GLN A 100 -2.88 4.59 -13.13
C GLN A 100 -1.93 5.65 -13.71
N ARG A 101 -1.01 6.13 -12.87
CA ARG A 101 -0.19 7.32 -13.17
C ARG A 101 1.22 7.02 -13.65
N THR A 102 1.63 5.76 -13.70
CA THR A 102 2.98 5.36 -14.15
C THR A 102 2.98 4.89 -15.61
N PRO A 103 4.13 4.96 -16.31
CA PRO A 103 4.27 4.42 -17.66
C PRO A 103 3.99 2.90 -17.77
N ILE A 104 4.02 2.16 -16.67
CA ILE A 104 3.68 0.73 -16.66
C ILE A 104 2.18 0.53 -16.88
N PHE A 105 1.32 1.30 -16.24
CA PHE A 105 -0.13 1.23 -16.46
C PHE A 105 -0.53 1.66 -17.88
N GLN A 106 0.18 2.61 -18.48
CA GLN A 106 -0.09 3.06 -19.87
C GLN A 106 0.08 1.95 -20.91
N ARG A 107 0.80 0.85 -20.58
CA ARG A 107 0.92 -0.31 -21.47
C ARG A 107 -0.33 -1.19 -21.50
N TYR A 108 -1.15 -1.12 -20.45
CA TYR A 108 -2.42 -1.84 -20.35
C TYR A 108 -3.43 -0.95 -19.61
N PRO A 109 -3.92 0.14 -20.25
CA PRO A 109 -4.77 1.12 -19.61
C PRO A 109 -6.11 0.49 -19.24
N ARG A 110 -6.56 0.74 -18.00
CA ARG A 110 -7.86 0.31 -17.47
C ARG A 110 -8.49 1.44 -16.65
N PRO A 111 -8.98 2.51 -17.30
CA PRO A 111 -9.53 3.67 -16.61
C PRO A 111 -10.68 3.30 -15.66
N GLU A 112 -11.45 2.25 -15.98
CA GLU A 112 -12.52 1.74 -15.12
C GLU A 112 -12.04 1.17 -13.77
N LYS A 113 -10.74 0.88 -13.65
CA LYS A 113 -10.09 0.37 -12.44
C LYS A 113 -9.19 1.39 -11.76
N GLU A 114 -9.13 2.63 -12.23
CA GLU A 114 -8.18 3.63 -11.74
C GLU A 114 -8.28 3.84 -10.21
N TYR A 115 -9.49 3.87 -9.65
CA TYR A 115 -9.68 4.04 -8.20
C TYR A 115 -9.21 2.85 -7.36
N GLN A 116 -9.01 1.68 -7.98
CA GLN A 116 -8.48 0.46 -7.35
C GLN A 116 -6.97 0.29 -7.60
N SER A 117 -6.38 1.14 -8.44
CA SER A 117 -4.98 1.09 -8.85
C SER A 117 -4.11 1.97 -7.96
N PHE A 118 -2.89 1.52 -7.70
CA PHE A 118 -1.84 2.34 -7.11
C PHE A 118 -0.45 1.82 -7.47
N SER A 119 0.55 2.67 -7.24
CA SER A 119 1.97 2.38 -7.45
C SER A 119 2.78 2.64 -6.19
N LEU A 120 3.63 1.70 -5.81
CA LEU A 120 4.71 1.93 -4.85
C LEU A 120 5.97 2.35 -5.61
N ILE A 121 6.47 3.55 -5.34
CA ILE A 121 7.71 4.07 -5.94
C ILE A 121 8.87 3.75 -4.99
N TYR A 122 9.90 3.11 -5.51
CA TYR A 122 11.09 2.73 -4.74
C TYR A 122 12.33 2.83 -5.62
N SER A 123 13.34 3.59 -5.17
CA SER A 123 14.48 3.98 -6.01
C SER A 123 13.98 4.53 -7.36
N GLU A 124 14.56 4.09 -8.48
CA GLU A 124 14.18 4.49 -9.85
C GLU A 124 13.14 3.52 -10.48
N ARG A 125 12.29 2.90 -9.66
CA ARG A 125 11.34 1.86 -10.09
C ARG A 125 9.96 2.04 -9.44
N SER A 126 8.96 1.37 -10.04
CA SER A 126 7.61 1.26 -9.51
C SER A 126 7.16 -0.20 -9.42
N LEU A 127 6.37 -0.49 -8.40
CA LEU A 127 5.52 -1.68 -8.31
C LEU A 127 4.07 -1.22 -8.50
N ASP A 128 3.47 -1.62 -9.62
CA ASP A 128 2.16 -1.16 -10.07
C ASP A 128 1.14 -2.29 -9.93
N VAL A 129 0.08 -2.05 -9.17
CA VAL A 129 -0.90 -3.09 -8.79
C VAL A 129 -2.32 -2.53 -8.72
N ASP A 130 -3.29 -3.40 -9.00
CA ASP A 130 -4.70 -3.15 -8.68
C ASP A 130 -5.15 -4.07 -7.54
N PHE A 131 -5.91 -3.51 -6.59
CA PHE A 131 -6.78 -4.28 -5.72
C PHE A 131 -7.99 -4.82 -6.51
N LEU A 132 -8.48 -6.01 -6.16
CA LEU A 132 -9.57 -6.69 -6.88
C LEU A 132 -10.92 -6.68 -6.15
N TRP A 133 -11.04 -5.91 -5.06
CA TRP A 133 -12.26 -5.81 -4.27
C TRP A 133 -13.36 -5.05 -5.01
#